data_AF-A0AAE1UCY0-F1
#
_entry.id   AF-A0AAE1UCY0-F1
#
_cell.length_a   1.000
_cell.length_b   1.000
_cell.length_c   1.000
_cell.angle_alpha   90.00
_cell.angle_beta   90.00
_cell.angle_gamma   90.00
#
_symmetry.space_group_name_H-M   'P 1'
#
loop_
_entity.id
_entity.type
_entity.pdbx_description
1 polymer ?
#
loop_
_entity_poly.entity_id
_entity_poly.type
_entity_poly.pdbx_seq_one_letter_code
_entity_poly.pdbx_strand_id
1 'polypeptide(L)'
;LAIKCYVCNSHSHDDCKALETKKGDYLEECGDDPQGHKYTLCRKIDMYLDMDFGPLHPAERRVHRACGFKESEEVVDEKDCYYKSGYNTRSWVCSCKDDGCNSATLPSTTALLLPLAALTAVLRGIY
;
A
#
# COMPACT_ATOMS: atom_id res chain seq x y z
N LEU A 1 12.94 -10.35 -19.36
CA LEU A 1 11.49 -10.21 -19.12
C LEU A 1 11.19 -8.81 -18.60
N ALA A 2 10.01 -8.28 -18.89
CA ALA A 2 9.45 -7.07 -18.28
C ALA A 2 8.56 -7.50 -17.10
N ILE A 3 8.61 -6.74 -16.00
CA ILE A 3 7.79 -7.01 -14.80
C ILE A 3 6.34 -6.61 -15.06
N LYS A 4 5.37 -7.31 -14.46
CA LYS A 4 3.95 -6.95 -14.52
C LYS A 4 3.50 -6.29 -13.22
N CYS A 5 2.84 -5.15 -13.29
CA CYS A 5 2.39 -4.42 -12.10
C CYS A 5 0.94 -3.97 -12.23
N TYR A 6 0.28 -3.80 -11.09
CA TYR A 6 -1.00 -3.08 -11.08
C TYR A 6 -0.74 -1.60 -11.33
N VAL A 7 -1.42 -1.01 -12.31
CA VAL A 7 -1.33 0.41 -12.67
C VAL A 7 -2.72 1.02 -12.53
N CYS A 8 -2.92 1.82 -11.48
CA CYS A 8 -4.21 2.46 -11.22
C CYS A 8 -4.11 3.65 -10.26
N ASN A 9 -5.16 4.47 -10.21
CA ASN A 9 -5.29 5.58 -9.28
C ASN A 9 -6.69 5.61 -8.67
N SER A 10 -6.78 5.49 -7.35
CA SER A 10 -8.07 5.42 -6.67
C SER A 10 -8.87 6.73 -6.63
N HIS A 11 -8.27 7.84 -7.05
CA HIS A 11 -8.98 9.08 -7.25
C HIS A 11 -9.97 8.98 -8.42
N SER A 12 -9.59 8.27 -9.49
CA SER A 12 -10.42 8.05 -10.67
C SER A 12 -11.08 6.66 -10.69
N HIS A 13 -10.56 5.70 -9.94
CA HIS A 13 -10.99 4.31 -9.96
C HIS A 13 -11.09 3.75 -8.54
N ASP A 14 -12.24 3.86 -7.88
CA ASP A 14 -12.40 3.51 -6.46
C ASP A 14 -11.96 2.08 -6.12
N ASP A 15 -12.16 1.15 -7.04
CA ASP A 15 -11.73 -0.25 -6.97
C ASP A 15 -10.21 -0.45 -6.90
N CYS A 16 -9.40 0.54 -7.27
CA CYS A 16 -7.94 0.54 -7.08
C CYS A 16 -7.53 0.46 -5.59
N LYS A 17 -8.41 0.84 -4.65
CA LYS A 17 -8.15 0.78 -3.20
C LYS A 17 -7.83 -0.63 -2.73
N ALA A 18 -8.62 -1.62 -3.17
CA ALA A 18 -8.52 -3.00 -2.70
C ALA A 18 -8.32 -4.04 -3.82
N LEU A 19 -8.57 -3.69 -5.09
CA LEU A 19 -8.45 -4.57 -6.26
C LEU A 19 -9.33 -5.84 -6.20
N GLU A 20 -10.30 -5.94 -5.29
CA GLU A 20 -11.13 -7.13 -5.05
C GLU A 20 -11.97 -7.54 -6.28
N THR A 21 -12.51 -6.57 -7.02
CA THR A 21 -13.50 -6.80 -8.08
C THR A 21 -12.94 -6.73 -9.50
N LYS A 22 -11.81 -6.06 -9.72
CA LYS A 22 -11.23 -5.82 -11.06
C LYS A 22 -9.71 -5.97 -11.08
N LYS A 23 -9.21 -7.01 -10.42
CA LYS A 23 -7.76 -7.26 -10.33
C LYS A 23 -7.13 -7.38 -11.73
N GLY A 24 -7.75 -8.11 -12.66
CA GLY A 24 -7.20 -8.32 -14.01
C GLY A 24 -7.03 -7.04 -14.85
N ASP A 25 -7.94 -6.08 -14.70
CA ASP A 25 -8.04 -4.91 -15.59
C ASP A 25 -6.89 -3.92 -15.42
N TYR A 26 -6.21 -3.94 -14.28
CA TYR A 26 -5.11 -3.03 -13.97
C TYR A 26 -3.73 -3.68 -14.09
N LEU A 27 -3.64 -4.96 -14.41
CA LEU A 27 -2.34 -5.65 -14.51
C LEU A 27 -1.72 -5.38 -15.89
N GLU A 28 -0.65 -4.60 -15.91
CA GLU A 28 0.02 -4.18 -17.15
C GLU A 28 1.46 -4.70 -17.19
N GLU A 29 1.97 -4.97 -18.41
CA GLU A 29 3.40 -5.22 -18.63
C GLU A 29 4.17 -3.89 -18.59
N CYS A 30 5.08 -3.74 -17.64
CA CYS A 30 5.89 -2.55 -17.49
C CYS A 30 7.03 -2.54 -18.53
N GLY A 31 6.98 -1.58 -19.45
CA GLY A 31 8.06 -1.32 -20.42
C GLY A 31 9.15 -0.41 -19.85
N ASP A 32 9.49 0.63 -20.61
CA ASP A 32 10.42 1.67 -20.21
C ASP A 32 9.65 2.95 -19.86
N ASP A 33 10.23 3.77 -18.98
CA ASP A 33 9.69 5.11 -18.72
C ASP A 33 9.90 6.04 -19.95
N PRO A 34 9.26 7.22 -19.99
CA PRO A 34 9.42 8.16 -21.11
C PRO A 34 10.86 8.65 -21.34
N GLN A 35 11.76 8.42 -20.39
CA GLN A 35 13.18 8.78 -20.43
C GLN A 35 14.08 7.60 -20.82
N GLY A 36 13.50 6.41 -21.07
CA GLY A 36 14.20 5.20 -21.48
C GLY A 36 14.74 4.35 -20.32
N HIS A 37 14.38 4.64 -19.07
CA HIS A 37 14.72 3.78 -17.94
C HIS A 37 13.81 2.56 -17.92
N LYS A 38 14.41 1.38 -17.86
CA LYS A 38 13.65 0.15 -17.74
C LYS A 38 12.97 0.05 -16.38
N TYR A 39 11.66 -0.21 -16.37
CA TYR A 39 10.96 -0.52 -15.13
C TYR A 39 11.39 -1.88 -14.57
N THR A 40 11.71 -1.90 -13.29
CA THR A 40 12.31 -3.05 -12.58
C THR A 40 11.55 -3.43 -11.31
N LEU A 41 10.57 -2.62 -10.89
CA LEU A 41 9.79 -2.83 -9.67
C LEU A 41 8.36 -2.34 -9.83
N CYS A 42 7.47 -2.85 -8.99
CA CYS A 42 6.14 -2.32 -8.80
C CYS A 42 6.10 -1.37 -7.61
N ARG A 43 5.37 -0.27 -7.74
CA ARG A 43 5.16 0.73 -6.70
C ARG A 43 3.72 0.70 -6.22
N LYS A 44 3.54 0.84 -4.90
CA LYS A 44 2.25 1.17 -4.27
C LYS A 44 2.45 2.37 -3.37
N ILE A 45 1.60 3.39 -3.52
CA ILE A 45 1.55 4.57 -2.67
C ILE A 45 0.18 4.59 -2.00
N ASP A 46 0.17 4.48 -0.68
CA ASP A 46 -1.02 4.62 0.15
C ASP A 46 -0.95 5.99 0.83
N MET A 47 -1.82 6.91 0.41
CA MET A 47 -1.77 8.31 0.83
C MET A 47 -3.06 8.69 1.56
N TYR A 48 -2.91 9.46 2.62
CA TYR A 48 -3.99 10.03 3.42
C TYR A 48 -3.92 11.55 3.30
N LEU A 49 -5.02 12.15 2.85
CA LEU A 49 -5.27 13.58 2.89
C LEU A 49 -6.03 13.85 4.18
N ASP A 50 -5.35 14.43 5.18
CA ASP A 50 -5.86 14.40 6.56
C ASP A 50 -6.97 15.44 6.82
N MET A 51 -6.98 16.53 6.06
CA MET A 51 -7.91 17.65 6.21
C MET A 51 -8.64 17.95 4.91
N ASP A 52 -9.86 18.44 5.07
CA ASP A 52 -10.73 18.89 3.99
C ASP A 52 -10.42 20.36 3.64
N PHE A 53 -10.19 20.63 2.36
CA PHE A 53 -9.99 21.98 1.80
C PHE A 53 -11.11 22.35 0.82
N GLY A 54 -12.32 21.84 1.06
CA GLY A 54 -13.52 22.09 0.30
C GLY A 54 -13.91 20.93 -0.62
N PRO A 55 -15.01 21.09 -1.38
CA PRO A 55 -15.63 20.00 -2.14
C PRO A 55 -14.71 19.32 -3.18
N LEU A 56 -13.68 20.01 -3.66
CA LEU A 56 -12.71 19.50 -4.62
C LEU A 56 -11.53 18.77 -3.96
N HIS A 57 -11.32 18.96 -2.65
CA HIS A 57 -10.18 18.46 -1.90
C HIS A 57 -10.64 17.92 -0.52
N PRO A 58 -11.50 16.88 -0.50
CA PRO A 58 -11.94 16.29 0.75
C PRO A 58 -10.80 15.56 1.45
N ALA A 59 -10.96 15.38 2.76
CA ALA A 59 -10.14 14.43 3.50
C ALA A 59 -10.47 13.00 3.02
N GLU A 60 -9.47 12.27 2.53
CA GLU A 60 -9.67 10.93 2.00
C GLU A 60 -8.37 10.12 1.95
N ARG A 61 -8.52 8.81 1.84
CA ARG A 61 -7.42 7.89 1.53
C ARG A 61 -7.42 7.60 0.03
N ARG A 62 -6.27 7.78 -0.60
CA ARG A 62 -6.02 7.40 -1.99
C ARG A 62 -4.95 6.34 -2.09
N VAL A 63 -5.07 5.46 -3.09
CA VAL A 63 -4.09 4.44 -3.43
C VAL A 63 -3.68 4.67 -4.88
N HIS A 64 -2.37 4.77 -5.11
CA HIS A 64 -1.80 4.81 -6.45
C HIS A 64 -0.85 3.64 -6.64
N ARG A 65 -1.01 2.92 -7.75
CA ARG A 65 -0.20 1.77 -8.12
C ARG A 65 0.42 2.05 -9.49
N ALA A 66 1.71 1.78 -9.65
CA ALA A 66 2.45 2.12 -10.87
C ALA A 66 3.66 1.22 -11.07
N CYS A 67 4.18 1.20 -12.29
CA CYS A 67 5.52 0.72 -12.60
C CYS A 67 6.58 1.69 -12.05
N GLY A 68 7.74 1.18 -11.64
CA GLY A 68 8.86 1.99 -11.16
C GLY A 68 10.21 1.37 -11.52
N PHE A 69 11.25 2.21 -11.51
CA PHE A 69 12.63 1.81 -11.80
C PHE A 69 13.60 2.20 -10.68
N LYS A 70 13.28 3.28 -9.94
CA LYS A 70 14.11 3.78 -8.84
C LYS A 70 13.73 3.11 -7.53
N GLU A 71 14.70 2.40 -6.95
CA GLU A 71 14.63 1.95 -5.56
C GLU A 71 14.78 3.14 -4.61
N SER A 72 14.15 3.01 -3.44
CA SER A 72 14.29 4.03 -2.42
C SER A 72 15.58 3.79 -1.65
N GLU A 73 16.42 4.81 -1.55
CA GLU A 73 17.60 4.80 -0.67
C GLU A 73 17.20 4.74 0.82
N GLU A 74 15.94 5.06 1.14
CA GLU A 74 15.39 5.06 2.50
C GLU A 74 14.89 3.66 2.95
N VAL A 75 14.88 2.68 2.03
CA VAL A 75 14.36 1.33 2.31
C VAL A 75 15.54 0.40 2.58
N VAL A 76 15.79 0.14 3.86
CA VAL A 76 16.92 -0.66 4.35
C VAL A 76 16.70 -2.16 4.17
N ASP A 77 15.43 -2.61 4.13
CA ASP A 77 15.04 -3.99 3.88
C ASP A 77 14.09 -4.06 2.67
N GLU A 78 14.32 -4.99 1.74
CA GLU A 78 13.71 -5.11 0.39
C GLU A 78 12.17 -5.22 0.33
N LYS A 79 11.47 -5.02 1.45
CA LYS A 79 10.00 -5.10 1.58
C LYS A 79 9.37 -3.93 2.35
N ASP A 80 10.16 -2.96 2.80
CA ASP A 80 9.63 -1.93 3.69
C ASP A 80 9.13 -0.70 2.94
N CYS A 81 7.87 -0.37 3.20
CA CYS A 81 7.31 0.90 2.80
C CYS A 81 7.98 2.00 3.61
N TYR A 82 8.50 3.04 2.95
CA TYR A 82 8.96 4.22 3.66
C TYR A 82 7.82 5.23 3.82
N TYR A 83 7.83 5.94 4.94
CA TYR A 83 6.85 6.97 5.27
C TYR A 83 7.32 8.34 4.78
N LYS A 84 6.42 9.09 4.14
CA LYS A 84 6.62 10.51 3.84
C LYS A 84 5.44 11.33 4.32
N SER A 85 5.75 12.48 4.91
CA SER A 85 4.75 13.47 5.28
C SER A 85 5.00 14.76 4.52
N GLY A 86 3.94 15.37 4.01
CA GLY A 86 3.93 16.72 3.46
C GLY A 86 2.84 17.55 4.15
N TYR A 87 2.63 18.77 3.66
CA TYR A 87 1.52 19.60 4.11
C TYR A 87 0.19 18.88 3.86
N ASN A 88 -0.53 18.56 4.94
CA ASN A 88 -1.80 17.82 4.93
C ASN A 88 -1.76 16.41 4.28
N THR A 89 -0.58 15.81 4.15
CA THR A 89 -0.45 14.53 3.45
C THR A 89 0.47 13.58 4.19
N ARG A 90 0.02 12.34 4.33
CA ARG A 90 0.81 11.24 4.90
C ARG A 90 0.77 10.08 3.93
N SER A 91 1.94 9.57 3.55
CA SER A 91 2.05 8.56 2.50
C SER A 91 2.99 7.44 2.91
N TRP A 92 2.59 6.21 2.60
CA TRP A 92 3.44 5.03 2.66
C TRP A 92 3.77 4.61 1.24
N VAL A 93 5.07 4.59 0.91
CA VAL A 93 5.56 4.28 -0.42
C VAL A 93 6.26 2.94 -0.38
N CYS A 94 5.61 1.92 -0.93
CA CYS A 94 6.08 0.53 -0.95
C CYS A 94 6.60 0.18 -2.35
N SER A 95 7.66 -0.63 -2.42
CA SER A 95 8.17 -1.21 -3.67
C SER A 95 8.35 -2.72 -3.52
N CYS A 96 8.22 -3.45 -4.62
CA CYS A 96 8.42 -4.89 -4.67
C CYS A 96 8.79 -5.34 -6.10
N LYS A 97 9.39 -6.52 -6.27
CA LYS A 97 10.04 -6.95 -7.54
C LYS A 97 9.41 -8.17 -8.21
N ASP A 98 8.30 -8.69 -7.68
CA ASP A 98 7.57 -9.81 -8.27
C ASP A 98 6.37 -9.34 -9.09
N ASP A 99 5.96 -10.11 -10.09
CA ASP A 99 4.77 -9.79 -10.89
C ASP A 99 3.52 -9.64 -10.02
N GLY A 100 2.82 -8.51 -10.14
CA GLY A 100 1.59 -8.21 -9.41
C GLY A 100 1.77 -8.07 -7.88
N CYS A 101 3.01 -7.95 -7.39
CA CYS A 101 3.30 -7.88 -5.96
C CYS A 101 2.67 -6.64 -5.29
N ASN A 102 2.49 -5.56 -6.06
CA ASN A 102 1.85 -4.35 -5.58
C ASN A 102 0.32 -4.47 -5.56
N SER A 103 -0.28 -5.66 -5.36
CA SER A 103 -1.72 -5.80 -5.07
C SER A 103 -2.05 -5.66 -3.60
N ALA A 104 -1.12 -6.03 -2.72
CA ALA A 104 -1.37 -6.14 -1.28
C ALA A 104 -2.02 -4.88 -0.70
N THR A 105 -3.04 -5.08 0.12
CA THR A 105 -3.60 -4.09 1.05
C THR A 105 -2.69 -4.09 2.28
N LEU A 106 -2.36 -2.92 2.83
CA LEU A 106 -1.64 -2.89 4.11
C LEU A 106 -2.52 -3.61 5.15
N PRO A 107 -1.97 -4.53 5.95
CA PRO A 107 -2.75 -5.20 6.96
C PRO A 107 -3.33 -4.15 7.91
N SER A 108 -4.66 -4.03 7.92
CA SER A 108 -5.35 -3.24 8.92
C SER A 108 -5.11 -3.94 10.26
N THR A 109 -4.44 -3.28 11.19
CA THR A 109 -4.15 -3.81 12.53
C THR A 109 -5.43 -3.91 13.35
N THR A 110 -6.37 -4.77 12.97
CA THR A 110 -7.33 -5.33 13.91
C THR A 110 -6.57 -6.32 14.78
N ALA A 111 -5.90 -5.78 15.81
CA ALA A 111 -5.32 -6.55 16.89
C ALA A 111 -6.42 -7.45 17.46
N LEU A 112 -6.31 -8.76 17.21
CA LEU A 112 -7.03 -9.79 17.95
C LEU A 112 -6.63 -9.65 19.42
N LEU A 113 -7.39 -8.83 20.17
CA LEU A 113 -7.34 -8.79 21.62
C LEU A 113 -7.87 -10.14 22.11
N LEU A 114 -6.99 -11.12 22.22
CA LEU A 114 -7.27 -12.34 22.99
C LEU A 114 -7.53 -11.91 24.43
N PRO A 115 -8.72 -12.17 25.00
CA PRO A 115 -8.98 -11.81 26.39
C PRO A 115 -8.12 -12.70 27.30
N LEU A 116 -7.19 -12.10 28.03
CA LEU A 116 -6.34 -12.73 29.05
C LEU A 116 -7.12 -13.28 30.28
N ALA A 117 -8.44 -13.45 30.18
CA ALA A 117 -9.31 -13.75 31.32
C ALA A 117 -9.23 -15.20 31.83
N ALA A 118 -8.49 -16.11 31.17
CA ALA A 118 -8.42 -17.51 31.58
C ALA A 118 -7.37 -17.82 32.68
N LEU A 119 -6.48 -16.89 33.03
CA LEU A 119 -5.39 -17.14 34.00
C LEU A 119 -5.78 -16.93 35.48
N THR A 120 -6.92 -16.29 35.78
CA THR A 120 -7.36 -16.07 37.16
C THR A 120 -8.13 -17.26 37.75
N ALA A 121 -8.68 -18.15 36.91
CA ALA A 121 -9.40 -19.33 37.37
C ALA A 121 -8.46 -20.42 37.96
N VAL A 122 -7.20 -20.48 37.49
CA VAL A 122 -6.21 -21.44 38.01
C VAL A 122 -5.68 -21.00 39.38
N LEU A 123 -5.57 -19.69 39.63
CA LEU A 123 -5.09 -19.15 40.90
C LEU A 123 -6.11 -19.25 42.05
N ARG A 124 -7.41 -19.45 41.75
CA ARG A 124 -8.45 -19.68 42.77
C ARG A 124 -8.70 -21.16 43.10
N GLY A 125 -8.04 -22.10 42.40
CA GLY A 125 -8.11 -23.54 42.69
C GLY A 125 -6.93 -24.07 43.51
N ILE A 126 -6.02 -23.19 43.97
CA ILE A 126 -4.78 -23.55 44.67
C ILE A 126 -4.73 -22.95 46.09
N TYR A 127 -5.79 -22.28 46.56
CA TYR A 127 -5.98 -21.89 47.96
C TYR A 127 -7.24 -22.51 48.55
#